data_AF-A0A351PTC9-F1
#
_entry.id   AF-A0A351PTC9-F1
#
_cell.length_a   1.000
_cell.length_b   1.000
_cell.length_c   1.000
_cell.angle_alpha   90.00
_cell.angle_beta   90.00
_cell.angle_gamma   90.00
#
_symmetry.space_group_name_H-M   'P 1'
#
loop_
_entity.id
_entity.type
_entity.pdbx_description
1 polymer ?
#
loop_
_entity_poly.entity_id
_entity_poly.type
_entity_poly.pdbx_seq_one_letter_code
_entity_poly.pdbx_strand_id
1 'polypeptide(L)'
;MSDIKIIVATHKAYEMPKDPMYLPIHVGAEGKDLELGFTKDNTGDNISAKNANYCELTGLYWAWKNLKADYVGLAHYRRHFTMK
;
A
#
# COMPACT_ATOMS: atom_id res chain seq x y z
N MET A 1 12.45 1.34 20.03
CA MET A 1 11.06 0.96 19.65
C MET A 1 11.12 0.61 18.17
N SER A 2 10.59 -0.54 17.76
CA SER A 2 10.66 -0.95 16.35
C SER A 2 9.75 -0.10 15.48
N ASP A 3 10.21 0.29 14.29
CA ASP A 3 9.43 1.01 13.30
C ASP A 3 8.62 0.03 12.44
N ILE A 4 7.29 0.17 12.44
CA ILE A 4 6.36 -0.74 11.77
C ILE A 4 5.58 0.06 10.73
N LYS A 5 5.55 -0.45 9.50
CA LYS A 5 4.75 0.09 8.40
C LYS A 5 3.87 -1.00 7.80
N ILE A 6 2.57 -0.88 7.99
CA ILE A 6 1.58 -1.75 7.34
C ILE A 6 0.97 -0.97 6.20
N ILE A 7 1.24 -1.38 4.96
CA ILE A 7 0.59 -0.76 3.81
C ILE A 7 -0.85 -1.26 3.70
N VAL A 8 -1.77 -0.34 3.38
CA VAL A 8 -3.17 -0.64 3.13
C VAL A 8 -3.42 -0.50 1.63
N ALA A 9 -3.44 -1.63 0.92
CA ALA A 9 -3.61 -1.65 -0.52
C ALA A 9 -5.07 -1.30 -0.89
N THR A 10 -5.23 -0.29 -1.73
CA THR A 10 -6.51 0.17 -2.27
C THR A 10 -6.40 0.58 -3.73
N HIS A 11 -7.50 0.53 -4.47
CA HIS A 11 -7.64 1.08 -5.82
C HIS A 11 -8.78 2.10 -5.92
N LYS A 12 -9.34 2.52 -4.78
CA LYS A 12 -10.43 3.51 -4.70
C LYS A 12 -10.44 4.24 -3.36
N ALA A 13 -11.18 5.34 -3.28
CA ALA A 13 -11.37 6.07 -2.05
C ALA A 13 -12.06 5.18 -0.99
N TYR A 14 -11.53 5.17 0.23
CA TYR A 14 -12.07 4.41 1.34
C TYR A 14 -11.65 5.03 2.67
N GLU A 15 -12.39 4.74 3.74
CA GLU A 15 -12.02 5.17 5.09
C GLU A 15 -10.78 4.42 5.56
N MET A 16 -9.70 5.15 5.85
CA MET A 16 -8.42 4.57 6.23
C MET A 16 -8.22 4.58 7.75
N PRO A 17 -7.47 3.60 8.30
CA PRO A 17 -7.07 3.65 9.70
C PRO A 17 -6.32 4.94 10.03
N LYS A 18 -6.58 5.50 11.21
CA LYS A 18 -5.94 6.76 11.66
C LYS A 18 -4.59 6.54 12.33
N ASP A 19 -4.26 5.29 12.65
CA ASP A 19 -3.00 4.94 13.30
C ASP A 19 -1.83 5.12 12.30
N PRO A 20 -0.78 5.90 12.65
CA PRO A 20 0.38 6.18 11.79
C PRO A 20 1.18 4.96 11.32
N MET A 21 0.97 3.80 11.93
CA MET A 21 1.51 2.53 11.47
C MET A 21 0.94 2.13 10.11
N TYR A 22 -0.28 2.54 9.77
CA TYR A 22 -0.94 2.22 8.51
C TYR A 22 -0.66 3.29 7.45
N LEU A 23 -0.22 2.84 6.27
CA LEU A 23 0.05 3.69 5.13
C LEU A 23 -0.86 3.30 3.95
N PRO A 24 -1.88 4.11 3.61
CA PRO A 24 -2.71 3.87 2.43
C PRO A 24 -1.88 3.94 1.15
N ILE A 25 -1.95 2.89 0.33
CA ILE A 25 -1.27 2.81 -0.96
C ILE A 25 -2.30 2.58 -2.06
N HIS A 26 -2.33 3.49 -3.04
CA HIS A 26 -3.03 3.29 -4.31
C HIS A 26 -2.22 2.31 -5.16
N VAL A 27 -2.68 1.06 -5.22
CA VAL A 27 -2.03 -0.01 -6.00
C VAL A 27 -2.45 0.01 -7.46
N GLY A 28 -1.50 -0.30 -8.34
CA GLY A 28 -1.67 -0.24 -9.78
C GLY A 28 -2.06 1.16 -10.24
N ALA A 29 -1.41 2.19 -9.67
CA ALA A 29 -1.62 3.58 -10.04
C ALA A 29 -1.03 3.93 -11.42
N GLU A 30 -0.14 3.10 -11.97
CA GLU A 30 0.45 3.30 -13.29
C GLU A 30 -0.64 3.46 -14.37
N GLY A 31 -0.54 4.54 -15.16
CA GLY A 31 -1.49 4.85 -16.22
C GLY A 31 -2.91 5.21 -15.76
N LYS A 32 -3.17 5.39 -14.46
CA LYS A 32 -4.48 5.80 -13.93
C LYS A 32 -4.49 7.25 -13.49
N ASP A 33 -5.41 8.03 -14.04
CA ASP A 33 -5.70 9.41 -13.62
C ASP A 33 -6.76 9.41 -12.50
N LEU A 34 -6.40 8.85 -11.34
CA LEU A 34 -7.25 8.81 -10.16
C LEU A 34 -6.49 9.34 -8.95
N GLU A 35 -6.93 10.50 -8.46
CA GLU A 35 -6.40 11.15 -7.28
C GLU A 35 -7.19 10.76 -6.03
N LEU A 36 -6.63 9.82 -5.26
CA LEU A 36 -7.22 9.39 -3.98
C LEU A 36 -6.67 10.14 -2.77
N GLY A 37 -5.65 10.97 -2.95
CA GLY A 37 -4.90 11.58 -1.85
C GLY A 37 -4.05 10.58 -1.06
N PHE A 38 -3.85 9.37 -1.59
CA PHE A 38 -3.00 8.33 -1.01
C PHE A 38 -1.68 8.22 -1.74
N THR A 39 -0.67 7.65 -1.09
CA THR A 39 0.61 7.36 -1.72
C THR A 39 0.41 6.38 -2.87
N LYS A 40 0.99 6.68 -4.04
CA LYS A 40 0.86 5.83 -5.23
C LYS A 40 2.02 4.86 -5.33
N ASP A 41 1.73 3.61 -5.70
CA ASP A 41 2.75 2.58 -5.88
C ASP A 41 3.58 2.73 -7.17
N ASN A 42 3.28 3.72 -8.03
CA ASN A 42 3.99 3.98 -9.28
C ASN A 42 5.11 5.04 -9.15
N THR A 43 5.62 5.26 -7.95
CA THR A 43 6.70 6.21 -7.67
C THR A 43 7.98 5.47 -7.24
N GLY A 44 9.15 6.07 -7.41
CA GLY A 44 10.42 5.41 -7.05
C GLY A 44 10.64 4.07 -7.78
N ASP A 45 11.29 3.11 -7.11
CA ASP A 45 11.43 1.74 -7.65
C ASP A 45 10.12 0.98 -7.47
N ASN A 46 9.51 0.58 -8.58
CA ASN A 46 8.18 0.00 -8.56
C ASN A 46 7.92 -0.98 -9.71
N ILE A 47 6.82 -1.73 -9.55
CA ILE A 47 6.26 -2.63 -10.56
C ILE A 47 4.76 -2.38 -10.76
N SER A 48 4.30 -1.14 -10.56
CA SER A 48 2.87 -0.78 -10.58
C SER A 48 2.17 -1.20 -11.88
N ALA A 49 2.85 -1.08 -13.03
CA ALA A 49 2.37 -1.55 -14.33
C ALA A 49 1.96 -3.04 -14.35
N LYS A 50 2.49 -3.86 -13.43
CA LYS A 50 2.21 -5.29 -13.34
C LYS A 50 1.04 -5.63 -12.41
N ASN A 51 0.30 -4.64 -11.89
CA ASN A 51 -0.79 -4.85 -10.93
C ASN A 51 -1.89 -5.79 -11.48
N ALA A 52 -2.12 -5.82 -12.80
CA ALA A 52 -3.07 -6.77 -13.40
C ALA A 52 -2.72 -8.25 -13.12
N ASN A 53 -1.43 -8.56 -12.93
CA ASN A 53 -0.94 -9.92 -12.69
C ASN A 53 -0.52 -10.16 -11.23
N TYR A 54 -0.13 -9.10 -10.51
CA TYR A 54 0.44 -9.20 -9.17
C TYR A 54 -0.46 -8.63 -8.06
N CYS A 55 -1.54 -7.94 -8.42
CA CYS A 55 -2.49 -7.32 -7.48
C CYS A 55 -1.76 -6.53 -6.38
N GLU A 56 -2.15 -6.70 -5.11
CA GLU A 56 -1.61 -5.96 -3.95
C GLU A 56 -0.10 -6.12 -3.75
N LEU A 57 0.53 -7.12 -4.39
CA LEU A 57 1.98 -7.31 -4.32
C LEU A 57 2.76 -6.16 -4.97
N THR A 58 2.17 -5.38 -5.88
CA THR A 58 2.83 -4.18 -6.41
C THR A 58 3.03 -3.13 -5.32
N GLY A 59 2.04 -2.96 -4.44
CA GLY A 59 2.14 -2.11 -3.27
C GLY A 59 3.19 -2.62 -2.28
N LEU A 60 3.21 -3.94 -2.03
CA LEU A 60 4.20 -4.54 -1.12
C LEU A 60 5.64 -4.43 -1.67
N TYR A 61 5.81 -4.63 -2.97
CA TYR A 61 7.09 -4.41 -3.64
C TYR A 61 7.54 -2.94 -3.49
N TRP A 62 6.64 -2.00 -3.75
CA TRP A 62 6.93 -0.57 -3.57
C TRP A 62 7.34 -0.27 -2.13
N ALA A 63 6.63 -0.82 -1.13
CA ALA A 63 6.95 -0.65 0.28
C ALA A 63 8.36 -1.18 0.61
N TRP A 64 8.70 -2.37 0.11
CA TRP A 64 10.04 -2.96 0.29
C TRP A 64 11.15 -2.07 -0.27
N LYS A 65 10.93 -1.41 -1.41
CA LYS A 65 11.96 -0.62 -2.08
C LYS A 65 12.06 0.82 -1.58
N ASN A 66 10.96 1.40 -1.12
CA ASN A 66 10.85 2.84 -0.87
C ASN A 66 10.65 3.21 0.60
N LEU A 67 10.31 2.25 1.47
CA LEU A 67 10.16 2.50 2.90
C LEU A 67 11.36 1.96 3.68
N LYS A 68 11.75 2.71 4.70
CA LYS A 68 12.69 2.25 5.74
C LYS A 68 11.88 1.99 7.00
N ALA A 69 11.75 0.72 7.37
CA ALA A 69 11.08 0.27 8.58
C ALA A 69 11.69 -1.07 9.02
N ASP A 70 11.59 -1.40 10.32
CA ASP A 70 12.04 -2.71 10.81
C ASP A 70 11.08 -3.82 10.36
N TYR A 71 9.79 -3.50 10.23
CA TYR A 71 8.75 -4.41 9.78
C TYR A 71 7.87 -3.75 8.71
N VAL A 72 7.69 -4.47 7.59
CA VAL A 72 6.76 -4.09 6.51
C VAL A 72 5.66 -5.14 6.41
N GLY A 73 4.41 -4.70 6.50
CA GLY A 73 3.22 -5.55 6.41
C GLY A 73 2.26 -5.12 5.31
N LEU A 74 1.29 -5.96 4.98
CA LEU A 74 0.26 -5.71 3.98
C LEU A 74 -1.13 -6.02 4.54
N ALA A 75 -2.05 -5.08 4.37
CA ALA A 75 -3.46 -5.22 4.64
C ALA A 75 -4.30 -4.78 3.43
N HIS A 76 -5.49 -5.35 3.29
CA HIS A 76 -6.43 -4.95 2.25
C HIS A 76 -7.39 -3.90 2.83
N TYR A 77 -7.75 -2.87 2.05
CA TYR A 77 -8.53 -1.71 2.54
C TYR A 77 -9.87 -2.02 3.24
N ARG A 78 -10.46 -3.20 3.02
CA ARG A 78 -11.74 -3.66 3.61
C ARG A 78 -11.68 -5.02 4.30
N ARG A 79 -10.48 -5.58 4.50
CA ARG A 79 -10.31 -6.87 5.20
C ARG A 79 -9.25 -6.68 6.26
N HIS A 80 -9.68 -6.74 7.51
CA HIS A 80 -8.87 -6.39 8.67
C HIS A 80 -8.44 -7.65 9.42
N PHE A 81 -7.24 -7.60 10.02
CA PHE A 81 -6.86 -8.60 11.00
C PHE A 81 -7.71 -8.43 12.26
N THR A 82 -8.12 -9.54 12.85
CA THR A 82 -8.82 -9.58 14.13
C THR A 82 -8.10 -10.54 15.06
N MET A 83 -8.28 -10.33 16.36
CA MET A 83 -7.93 -11.34 17.35
C MET A 83 -8.83 -12.57 17.15
N LYS A 84 -8.29 -13.74 17.48
CA LYS A 84 -9.01 -15.01 17.44
C LYS A 84 -9.96 -15.16 18.63
#